data_AF-A0A328YQW8-F1
#
_entry.id   AF-A0A328YQW8-F1
#
_cell.length_a   1.000
_cell.length_b   1.000
_cell.length_c   1.000
_cell.angle_alpha   90.00
_cell.angle_beta   90.00
_cell.angle_gamma   90.00
#
_symmetry.space_group_name_H-M   'P 1'
#
loop_
_entity.id
_entity.type
_entity.pdbx_description
1 polymer ?
#
loop_
_entity_poly.entity_id
_entity_poly.type
_entity_poly.pdbx_seq_one_letter_code
_entity_poly.pdbx_strand_id
1 'polypeptide(L)'
;MSTLKELIKTHFEEDLPISGGKGNLIDNPIIIHKEIFNDYIGVEYFILKCLGEIRGISWKKIEQSLLFNNGRNIDKIKIETTFKTKTEVITQIENYYFDITECY
;
A
#
# COMPACT_ATOMS: atom_id res chain seq x y z
N MET A 1 -1.33 9.04 16.75
CA MET A 1 -0.61 8.44 15.61
C MET A 1 -1.38 8.81 14.36
N SER A 2 -0.73 9.31 13.32
CA SER A 2 -1.41 9.62 12.05
C SER A 2 -1.73 8.33 11.28
N THR A 3 -2.90 8.31 10.64
CA THR A 3 -3.31 7.27 9.70
C THR A 3 -2.51 7.36 8.39
N LEU A 4 -2.53 6.30 7.57
CA LEU A 4 -1.89 6.35 6.25
C LEU A 4 -2.51 7.45 5.37
N LYS A 5 -3.84 7.62 5.43
CA LYS A 5 -4.55 8.69 4.72
C LYS A 5 -4.05 10.07 5.12
N GLU A 6 -3.94 10.36 6.42
CA GLU A 6 -3.44 11.65 6.92
C GLU A 6 -1.98 11.90 6.51
N LEU A 7 -1.15 10.85 6.53
CA LEU A 7 0.24 10.92 6.09
C LEU A 7 0.33 11.28 4.60
N ILE A 8 -0.42 10.60 3.73
CA ILE A 8 -0.42 10.88 2.29
C ILE A 8 -0.96 12.29 2.03
N LYS A 9 -2.09 12.66 2.65
CA LYS A 9 -2.68 14.00 2.51
C LYS A 9 -1.72 15.12 2.92
N THR A 10 -0.93 14.90 3.96
CA THR A 10 0.03 15.90 4.46
C THR A 10 1.27 16.01 3.58
N HIS A 11 1.76 14.90 3.03
CA HIS A 11 3.00 14.87 2.23
C HIS A 11 2.80 15.16 0.75
N PHE A 12 1.63 14.83 0.21
CA PHE A 12 1.34 14.86 -1.23
C PHE A 12 0.15 15.75 -1.59
N GLU A 13 -0.56 16.32 -0.61
CA GLU A 13 -1.80 17.09 -0.81
C GLU A 13 -2.94 16.29 -1.47
N GLU A 14 -2.84 14.95 -1.48
CA GLU A 14 -3.80 14.03 -2.09
C GLU A 14 -4.74 13.41 -1.04
N ASP A 15 -6.05 13.47 -1.29
CA ASP A 15 -7.08 12.90 -0.42
C ASP A 15 -7.63 11.59 -0.99
N LEU A 16 -6.92 10.49 -0.72
CA LEU A 16 -7.29 9.18 -1.25
C LEU A 16 -8.55 8.61 -0.56
N PRO A 17 -9.35 7.80 -1.28
CA PRO A 17 -10.53 7.12 -0.75
C PRO A 17 -10.14 5.88 0.09
N ILE A 18 -9.28 6.06 1.08
CA ILE A 18 -8.75 4.95 1.88
C ILE A 18 -9.00 5.11 3.38
N SER A 19 -9.02 3.99 4.09
CA SER A 19 -9.05 3.93 5.55
C SER A 19 -8.27 2.71 6.06
N GLY A 20 -8.42 2.39 7.35
CA GLY A 20 -7.80 1.22 7.97
C GLY A 20 -6.34 1.41 8.35
N GLY A 21 -5.55 0.37 8.13
CA GLY A 21 -4.17 0.24 8.60
C GLY A 21 -3.11 0.79 7.65
N LYS A 22 -1.88 0.31 7.85
CA LYS A 22 -0.74 0.59 6.97
C LYS A 22 -0.46 -0.53 5.98
N GLY A 23 -1.26 -1.59 6.01
CA GLY A 23 -1.18 -2.69 5.05
C GLY A 23 -0.04 -3.66 5.28
N ASN A 24 0.77 -3.52 6.33
CA ASN A 24 1.89 -4.44 6.61
C ASN A 24 1.44 -5.77 7.24
N LEU A 25 0.17 -5.90 7.64
CA LEU A 25 -0.42 -7.11 8.21
C LEU A 25 -1.79 -7.36 7.57
N ILE A 26 -2.13 -8.62 7.32
CA ILE A 26 -3.41 -9.00 6.70
C ILE A 26 -4.63 -8.62 7.56
N ASP A 27 -4.48 -8.63 8.89
CA ASP A 27 -5.54 -8.24 9.83
C ASP A 27 -5.68 -6.72 10.00
N ASN A 28 -4.71 -5.95 9.48
CA ASN A 28 -4.73 -4.49 9.48
C ASN A 28 -4.43 -3.93 8.07
N PRO A 29 -5.26 -4.28 7.07
CA PRO A 29 -5.03 -3.91 5.68
C PRO A 29 -5.33 -2.43 5.45
N ILE A 30 -4.90 -1.91 4.30
CA ILE A 30 -5.36 -0.63 3.78
C ILE A 30 -6.70 -0.87 3.11
N ILE A 31 -7.76 -0.22 3.57
CA ILE A 31 -9.09 -0.39 2.97
C ILE A 31 -9.24 0.63 1.86
N ILE A 32 -9.55 0.18 0.65
CA ILE A 32 -9.84 1.04 -0.50
C ILE A 32 -11.35 1.08 -0.68
N HIS A 33 -11.92 2.29 -0.59
CA HIS A 33 -13.34 2.50 -0.78
C HIS A 33 -13.68 2.69 -2.25
N LYS A 34 -14.83 2.16 -2.66
CA LYS A 34 -15.28 2.27 -4.05
C LYS A 34 -15.63 3.72 -4.39
N GLU A 35 -15.06 4.23 -5.47
CA GLU A 35 -15.45 5.50 -6.09
C GLU A 35 -16.18 5.28 -7.43
N ILE A 36 -16.68 6.37 -8.03
CA ILE A 36 -17.40 6.34 -9.32
C ILE A 36 -16.52 5.70 -10.41
N PHE A 37 -15.24 6.05 -10.43
CA PHE A 37 -14.23 5.42 -11.27
C PHE A 37 -13.44 4.45 -10.40
N ASN A 38 -13.87 3.18 -10.39
CA ASN A 38 -13.36 2.13 -9.52
C ASN A 38 -11.94 1.65 -9.92
N ASP A 39 -10.95 2.53 -9.85
CA ASP A 39 -9.53 2.24 -10.15
C ASP A 39 -8.74 1.92 -8.88
N TYR A 40 -9.13 0.85 -8.19
CA TYR A 40 -8.44 0.42 -6.97
C TYR A 40 -6.97 0.05 -7.24
N ILE A 41 -6.66 -0.49 -8.43
CA ILE A 41 -5.28 -0.82 -8.83
C ILE A 41 -4.44 0.46 -8.91
N GLY A 42 -4.92 1.52 -9.55
CA GLY A 42 -4.22 2.81 -9.58
C GLY A 42 -3.93 3.33 -8.16
N VAL A 43 -4.92 3.24 -7.26
CA VAL A 43 -4.78 3.64 -5.86
C VAL A 43 -3.71 2.82 -5.12
N GLU A 44 -3.68 1.49 -5.28
CA GLU A 44 -2.65 0.63 -4.68
C GLU A 44 -1.23 1.06 -5.04
N TYR A 45 -0.96 1.24 -6.33
CA TYR A 45 0.37 1.60 -6.82
C TYR A 45 0.75 3.03 -6.44
N PHE A 46 -0.23 3.93 -6.42
CA PHE A 46 -0.02 5.29 -5.93
C PHE A 46 0.38 5.30 -4.45
N ILE A 47 -0.27 4.49 -3.62
CA ILE A 47 0.09 4.35 -2.20
C ILE A 47 1.51 3.79 -2.04
N LEU A 48 1.88 2.75 -2.78
CA LEU A 48 3.24 2.19 -2.75
C LEU A 48 4.28 3.22 -3.18
N LYS A 49 3.97 4.05 -4.20
CA LYS A 49 4.80 5.18 -4.61
C LYS A 49 4.98 6.18 -3.45
N CYS A 50 3.90 6.64 -2.83
CA CYS A 50 3.96 7.54 -1.69
C CYS A 50 4.80 6.98 -0.55
N LEU A 51 4.60 5.70 -0.18
CA LEU A 51 5.39 5.03 0.85
C LEU A 51 6.88 4.97 0.51
N GLY A 52 7.20 4.71 -0.76
CA GLY A 52 8.58 4.74 -1.24
C GLY A 52 9.23 6.10 -1.04
N GLU A 53 8.55 7.16 -1.47
CA GLU A 53 9.04 8.55 -1.38
C GLU A 53 9.18 9.02 0.07
N ILE A 54 8.19 8.76 0.93
CA ILE A 54 8.22 9.12 2.36
C ILE A 54 9.38 8.43 3.09
N ARG A 55 9.66 7.17 2.74
CA ARG A 55 10.72 6.37 3.37
C ARG A 55 12.10 6.60 2.74
N GLY A 56 12.19 7.33 1.62
CA GLY A 56 13.44 7.50 0.87
C GLY A 56 13.98 6.20 0.30
N ILE A 57 13.09 5.31 -0.15
CA ILE A 57 13.44 3.99 -0.69
C ILE A 57 12.95 3.84 -2.13
N SER A 58 13.65 3.02 -2.91
CA SER A 58 13.12 2.49 -4.15
C SER A 58 12.40 1.17 -3.90
N TRP A 59 11.40 0.85 -4.70
CA TRP A 59 10.72 -0.44 -4.62
C TRP A 59 10.44 -1.03 -6.00
N LYS A 60 10.31 -2.35 -6.06
CA LYS A 60 9.85 -3.10 -7.23
C LYS A 60 8.81 -4.13 -6.82
N LYS A 61 7.75 -4.27 -7.61
CA LYS A 61 6.77 -5.35 -7.43
C LYS A 61 7.43 -6.69 -7.75
N ILE A 62 7.24 -7.67 -6.88
CA ILE A 62 7.60 -9.07 -7.11
C ILE A 62 6.39 -9.87 -7.57
N GLU A 63 5.29 -9.75 -6.82
CA GLU A 63 4.11 -10.60 -6.97
C GLU A 63 2.88 -9.83 -6.51
N GLN A 64 1.73 -10.14 -7.11
CA GLN A 64 0.42 -9.65 -6.69
C GLN A 64 -0.55 -10.82 -6.73
N SER A 65 -1.35 -10.98 -5.68
CA SER A 65 -2.24 -12.13 -5.51
C SER A 65 -3.50 -11.75 -4.73
N LEU A 66 -4.65 -12.13 -5.26
CA LEU A 66 -5.93 -11.99 -4.56
C LEU A 66 -6.12 -13.11 -3.54
N LEU A 67 -6.42 -12.75 -2.31
CA LEU A 67 -6.68 -13.65 -1.19
C LEU A 67 -8.11 -13.46 -0.69
N PHE A 68 -8.78 -14.55 -0.36
CA PHE A 68 -10.05 -14.49 0.36
C PHE A 68 -9.80 -14.79 1.84
N ASN A 69 -10.06 -13.82 2.72
CA ASN A 69 -9.81 -13.95 4.15
C ASN A 69 -10.99 -13.40 4.95
N ASN A 70 -11.63 -14.25 5.76
CA ASN A 70 -12.75 -13.86 6.64
C ASN A 70 -13.87 -13.09 5.92
N GLY A 71 -14.26 -13.51 4.71
CA GLY A 71 -15.31 -12.84 3.93
C GLY A 71 -14.86 -11.62 3.14
N ARG A 72 -13.57 -11.26 3.18
CA ARG A 72 -12.99 -10.09 2.51
C ARG A 72 -12.13 -10.49 1.33
N ASN A 73 -12.18 -9.70 0.27
CA ASN A 73 -11.25 -9.76 -0.86
C ASN A 73 -10.02 -8.90 -0.54
N ILE A 74 -8.90 -9.56 -0.21
CA ILE A 74 -7.64 -8.91 0.14
C ILE A 74 -6.67 -9.06 -1.03
N ASP A 75 -6.33 -7.96 -1.68
CA ASP A 75 -5.21 -7.97 -2.62
C ASP A 75 -3.89 -7.86 -1.85
N LYS A 76 -2.96 -8.76 -2.15
CA LYS A 76 -1.64 -8.81 -1.54
C LYS A 76 -0.60 -8.48 -2.59
N ILE A 77 0.13 -7.39 -2.37
CA ILE A 77 1.27 -7.01 -3.19
C ILE A 77 2.56 -7.29 -2.42
N LYS A 78 3.39 -8.20 -2.95
CA LYS A 78 4.75 -8.42 -2.47
C LYS A 78 5.71 -7.52 -3.24
N ILE A 79 6.51 -6.75 -2.51
CA ILE A 79 7.52 -5.86 -3.07
C ILE A 79 8.90 -6.18 -2.53
N GLU A 80 9.93 -5.85 -3.30
CA GLU A 80 11.28 -5.65 -2.78
C GLU A 80 11.48 -4.14 -2.59
N THR A 81 12.00 -3.75 -1.43
CA THR A 81 12.45 -2.39 -1.16
C THR A 81 13.97 -2.35 -1.15
N THR A 82 14.55 -1.24 -1.58
CA THR A 82 15.99 -1.01 -1.55
C THR A 82 16.26 0.38 -0.99
N PHE A 83 17.17 0.45 -0.02
CA PHE A 83 17.72 1.72 0.44
C PHE A 83 19.25 1.65 0.49
N LYS A 84 19.89 2.79 0.24
CA LYS A 84 21.35 2.89 0.21
C LYS A 84 21.81 3.66 1.44
N THR A 85 22.73 3.08 2.18
CA THR A 85 23.53 3.83 3.16
C THR A 85 24.81 4.31 2.47
N LYS A 86 25.72 4.93 3.24
CA LYS A 86 27.03 5.32 2.72
C LYS A 86 27.90 4.11 2.33
N THR A 87 27.64 2.95 2.93
CA THR A 87 28.51 1.77 2.85
C THR A 87 27.81 0.54 2.27
N GLU A 88 26.48 0.50 2.27
CA GLU A 88 25.71 -0.70 2.00
C GLU A 88 24.49 -0.41 1.13
N VAL A 89 24.07 -1.42 0.38
CA VAL A 89 22.76 -1.48 -0.25
C VAL A 89 21.96 -2.52 0.51
N ILE A 90 20.86 -2.11 1.11
CA ILE A 90 20.00 -2.98 1.91
C ILE A 90 18.73 -3.24 1.12
N THR A 91 18.42 -4.52 0.94
CA THR A 91 17.19 -5.00 0.29
C THR A 91 16.30 -5.72 1.28
N GLN A 92 14.98 -5.53 1.17
CA GLN A 92 14.00 -6.20 2.02
C GLN A 92 12.79 -6.64 1.19
N ILE A 93 12.18 -7.76 1.57
CA ILE A 93 10.92 -8.25 0.99
C ILE A 93 9.79 -7.86 1.94
N GLU A 94 8.79 -7.15 1.42
CA GLU A 94 7.64 -6.68 2.18
C GLU A 94 6.34 -7.16 1.52
N ASN A 95 5.30 -7.38 2.32
CA ASN A 95 3.94 -7.60 1.81
C ASN A 95 3.07 -6.43 2.24
N TYR A 96 2.30 -5.91 1.29
CA TYR A 96 1.22 -4.96 1.52
C TYR A 96 -0.12 -5.63 1.24
N TYR A 97 -1.07 -5.43 2.14
CA TYR A 97 -2.41 -5.99 2.09
C TYR A 97 -3.42 -4.86 1.92
N PHE A 98 -4.22 -4.95 0.87
CA PHE A 98 -5.28 -4.01 0.53
C PHE A 98 -6.62 -4.75 0.61
N ASP A 99 -7.54 -4.23 1.40
CA ASP A 99 -8.92 -4.70 1.34
C ASP A 99 -9.64 -3.96 0.22
N ILE A 100 -9.98 -4.71 -0.82
CA ILE A 100 -10.64 -4.25 -2.03
C ILE A 100 -12.07 -4.80 -2.12
N THR A 101 -12.65 -5.24 -1.00
CA THR A 101 -13.98 -5.88 -0.97
C THR A 101 -15.07 -5.01 -1.58
N GLU A 102 -15.01 -3.69 -1.40
CA GLU A 102 -15.98 -2.76 -2.02
C GLU A 102 -15.79 -2.60 -3.53
N CYS A 103 -14.58 -2.89 -4.03
CA CYS A 103 -14.13 -2.63 -5.39
C CYS A 103 -14.21 -3.87 -6.32
N TYR A 104 -14.39 -5.07 -5.76
CA TYR A 104 -14.41 -6.33 -6.49
C TYR A 104 -15.81 -6.76 -6.93
#